data_AF-H2UW00-F1
#
_entry.id   AF-H2UW00-F1
#
_cell.length_a   1.000
_cell.length_b   1.000
_cell.length_c   1.000
_cell.angle_alpha   90.00
_cell.angle_beta   90.00
_cell.angle_gamma   90.00
#
_symmetry.space_group_name_H-M   'P 1'
#
loop_
_entity.id
_entity.type
_entity.pdbx_description
1 polymer ?
#
loop_
_entity_poly.entity_id
_entity_poly.type
_entity_poly.pdbx_seq_one_letter_code
_entity_poly.pdbx_strand_id
1 'polypeptide(L)'
;MSKSPPMDDLTAALSASFAVSKEHNSTAAPHPRLAQYKCKYSVLEQSERRRRFLELQKSKRLNYVNHARRLADGDWAGSDSDGEEDMEKQEEGKREQDVSAEEEGMEIERRKLPKHYANQLMLSEWLVDVPAELDTDWLMVVCPVGKRSLIVASKGSTAAYTKSGYCVNRFPSLLPGGNRHNSAMGKDYTILDCIYSEVDRTFYILDVMCWRGHPVYDCATDFRFYWLQSKVQEAEGLSEIAKRNPFRFVSLHSADCTVESFQKALAAEYTFNVDGLLFYHRQTHYTPGSTPLVGWLRPYMVSDILGIEVPEGPLTTKPQYASHQMQQILEHKKPSSEVRPANASGGYELEYLSTPVQDSGDNGTFLHQKPVREAHMEL
;
A
#
# COMPACT_ATOMS: atom_id res chain seq x y z
N MET A 1 -12.02 27.06 -32.12
CA MET A 1 -11.20 26.74 -30.93
C MET A 1 -11.92 27.29 -29.70
N SER A 2 -12.77 26.49 -29.05
CA SER A 2 -13.36 26.91 -27.77
C SER A 2 -12.28 26.77 -26.69
N LYS A 3 -11.87 27.89 -26.10
CA LYS A 3 -11.05 27.87 -24.88
C LYS A 3 -11.78 27.02 -23.85
N SER A 4 -11.09 26.06 -23.23
CA SER A 4 -11.57 25.44 -21.98
C SER A 4 -11.97 26.58 -21.02
N PRO A 5 -13.10 26.48 -20.31
CA PRO A 5 -13.46 27.50 -19.35
C PRO A 5 -12.36 27.57 -18.29
N PRO A 6 -11.94 28.77 -17.85
CA PRO A 6 -10.84 28.96 -16.90
C PRO A 6 -11.03 28.22 -15.56
N MET A 7 -12.27 27.81 -15.27
CA MET A 7 -12.61 26.99 -14.11
C MET A 7 -12.14 25.54 -14.24
N ASP A 8 -12.21 24.93 -15.43
CA ASP A 8 -11.78 23.54 -15.63
C ASP A 8 -10.26 23.40 -15.47
N ASP A 9 -9.51 24.39 -15.97
CA ASP A 9 -8.06 24.44 -15.84
C ASP A 9 -7.63 24.64 -14.37
N LEU A 10 -8.39 25.45 -13.61
CA LEU A 10 -8.17 25.63 -12.18
C LEU A 10 -8.46 24.35 -11.38
N THR A 11 -9.58 23.68 -11.68
CA THR A 11 -9.94 22.40 -11.05
C THR A 11 -8.89 21.33 -11.37
N ALA A 12 -8.44 21.24 -12.63
CA ALA A 12 -7.37 20.33 -13.02
C ALA A 12 -6.07 20.59 -12.26
N ALA A 13 -5.65 21.87 -12.15
CA ALA A 13 -4.43 22.25 -11.44
C ALA A 13 -4.50 21.91 -9.94
N LEU A 14 -5.64 22.20 -9.30
CA LEU A 14 -5.88 21.89 -7.89
C LEU A 14 -5.86 20.37 -7.67
N SER A 15 -6.62 19.61 -8.46
CA SER A 15 -6.73 18.16 -8.30
C SER A 15 -5.42 17.40 -8.62
N ALA A 16 -4.62 17.89 -9.56
CA ALA A 16 -3.42 17.18 -10.01
C ALA A 16 -2.12 17.58 -9.28
N SER A 17 -2.09 18.73 -8.58
CA SER A 17 -0.84 19.30 -8.03
C SER A 17 -0.93 19.83 -6.60
N PHE A 18 -2.11 19.82 -5.95
CA PHE A 18 -2.25 20.26 -4.57
C PHE A 18 -2.04 19.10 -3.59
N ALA A 19 -0.79 18.86 -3.20
CA ALA A 19 -0.43 17.86 -2.20
C ALA A 19 0.62 18.40 -1.23
N VAL A 20 0.43 18.16 0.07
CA VAL A 20 1.41 18.53 1.12
C VAL A 20 2.56 17.54 1.17
N SER A 21 2.27 16.24 1.02
CA SER A 21 3.27 15.19 0.86
C SER A 21 3.39 14.79 -0.61
N LYS A 22 4.62 14.66 -1.11
CA LYS A 22 4.91 14.19 -2.47
C LYS A 22 4.91 12.66 -2.56
N GLU A 23 3.86 12.04 -2.04
CA GLU A 23 3.73 10.58 -2.07
C GLU A 23 3.16 10.10 -3.40
N HIS A 24 3.87 9.18 -4.05
CA HIS A 24 3.43 8.58 -5.31
C HIS A 24 2.29 7.61 -5.04
N ASN A 25 1.26 7.59 -5.90
CA ASN A 25 0.11 6.67 -5.82
C ASN A 25 -0.49 6.53 -4.42
N SER A 26 -0.55 7.64 -3.66
CA SER A 26 -1.01 7.65 -2.27
C SER A 26 -2.46 7.17 -2.15
N THR A 27 -2.72 6.33 -1.16
CA THR A 27 -4.07 5.82 -0.84
C THR A 27 -4.97 6.87 -0.18
N ALA A 28 -4.43 8.06 0.15
CA ALA A 28 -5.22 9.20 0.59
C ALA A 28 -6.02 9.86 -0.54
N ALA A 29 -5.59 9.67 -1.80
CA ALA A 29 -6.30 10.08 -3.00
C ALA A 29 -7.00 8.86 -3.65
N PRO A 30 -8.01 9.07 -4.52
CA PRO A 30 -8.62 7.99 -5.29
C PRO A 30 -7.59 7.22 -6.13
N HIS A 31 -7.90 5.97 -6.46
CA HIS A 31 -7.05 5.15 -7.32
C HIS A 31 -6.75 5.88 -8.64
N PRO A 32 -5.49 5.92 -9.15
CA PRO A 32 -5.13 6.67 -10.35
C PRO A 32 -5.97 6.35 -11.59
N ARG A 33 -6.38 5.09 -11.78
CA ARG A 33 -7.31 4.68 -12.86
C ARG A 33 -8.73 5.25 -12.74
N LEU A 34 -9.14 5.67 -11.53
CA LEU A 34 -10.44 6.26 -11.22
C LEU A 34 -10.35 7.79 -11.02
N ALA A 35 -9.18 8.38 -11.21
CA ALA A 35 -9.00 9.82 -11.11
C ALA A 35 -9.34 10.49 -12.44
N GLN A 36 -10.14 11.56 -12.39
CA GLN A 36 -10.49 12.37 -13.58
C GLN A 36 -9.26 13.05 -14.18
N TYR A 37 -8.34 13.51 -13.32
CA TYR A 37 -7.10 14.18 -13.71
C TYR A 37 -5.89 13.32 -13.33
N LYS A 38 -4.93 13.23 -14.24
CA LYS A 38 -3.64 12.57 -13.96
C LYS A 38 -2.86 13.44 -12.98
N CYS A 39 -2.57 12.90 -11.80
CA CYS A 39 -1.71 13.59 -10.83
C CYS A 39 -0.28 13.70 -11.39
N LYS A 40 0.40 14.84 -11.18
CA LYS A 40 1.78 15.01 -11.67
C LYS A 40 2.74 13.99 -11.05
N TYR A 41 2.44 13.52 -9.85
CA TYR A 41 3.19 12.50 -9.12
C TYR A 41 2.75 11.05 -9.44
N SER A 42 1.80 10.87 -10.36
CA SER A 42 1.25 9.56 -10.78
C SER A 42 2.00 8.94 -11.97
N VAL A 43 3.19 9.45 -12.33
CA VAL A 43 3.87 9.07 -13.58
C VAL A 43 5.18 8.31 -13.32
N LEU A 44 5.24 7.08 -13.90
CA LEU A 44 6.34 6.10 -14.06
C LEU A 44 6.47 4.93 -13.05
N GLU A 45 6.97 3.81 -13.60
CA GLU A 45 6.80 2.39 -13.23
C GLU A 45 7.00 2.06 -11.75
N GLN A 46 5.96 1.51 -11.11
CA GLN A 46 6.11 0.92 -9.78
C GLN A 46 7.16 -0.19 -9.79
N SER A 47 7.31 -0.91 -10.91
CA SER A 47 8.26 -2.00 -11.11
C SER A 47 9.73 -1.57 -10.90
N GLU A 48 10.19 -0.50 -11.58
CA GLU A 48 11.57 -0.03 -11.39
C GLU A 48 11.83 0.44 -9.96
N ARG A 49 10.86 1.14 -9.36
CA ARG A 49 11.00 1.63 -7.99
C ARG A 49 11.03 0.46 -6.99
N ARG A 50 10.22 -0.58 -7.18
CA ARG A 50 10.29 -1.81 -6.38
C ARG A 50 11.69 -2.42 -6.42
N ARG A 51 12.27 -2.59 -7.62
CA ARG A 51 13.63 -3.10 -7.80
C ARG A 51 14.66 -2.26 -7.03
N ARG A 52 14.60 -0.93 -7.17
CA ARG A 52 15.50 0.00 -6.46
C ARG A 52 15.34 -0.07 -4.94
N PHE A 53 14.11 -0.17 -4.42
CA PHE A 53 13.87 -0.32 -2.98
C PHE A 53 14.45 -1.64 -2.44
N LEU A 54 14.28 -2.74 -3.17
CA LEU A 54 14.84 -4.05 -2.81
C LEU A 54 16.37 -4.08 -2.85
N GLU A 55 16.98 -3.32 -3.75
CA GLU A 55 18.44 -3.17 -3.80
C GLU A 55 18.94 -2.30 -2.65
N LEU A 56 18.29 -1.17 -2.39
CA LEU A 56 18.65 -0.25 -1.32
C LEU A 56 18.57 -0.91 0.08
N GLN A 57 17.56 -1.75 0.34
CA GLN A 57 17.44 -2.41 1.63
C GLN A 57 18.58 -3.41 1.92
N LYS A 58 19.28 -3.92 0.88
CA LYS A 58 20.44 -4.81 1.05
C LYS A 58 21.69 -4.07 1.53
N SER A 59 21.85 -2.81 1.15
CA SER A 59 23.00 -1.98 1.53
C SER A 59 22.73 -1.15 2.80
N LYS A 60 21.48 -0.79 3.06
CA LYS A 60 21.10 0.11 4.15
C LYS A 60 21.25 -0.54 5.52
N ARG A 61 22.12 0.03 6.37
CA ARG A 61 22.27 -0.36 7.78
C ARG A 61 21.76 0.76 8.69
N LEU A 62 20.51 0.66 9.12
CA LEU A 62 19.93 1.58 10.10
C LEU A 62 20.00 0.98 11.51
N ASN A 63 20.13 1.85 12.52
CA ASN A 63 20.15 1.44 13.92
C ASN A 63 18.72 1.19 14.46
N TYR A 64 18.04 0.18 13.92
CA TYR A 64 16.68 -0.18 14.33
C TYR A 64 16.57 -0.60 15.79
N VAL A 65 17.65 -1.10 16.38
CA VAL A 65 17.71 -1.43 17.82
C VAL A 65 17.56 -0.17 18.66
N ASN A 66 18.30 0.90 18.34
CA ASN A 66 18.16 2.16 19.05
C ASN A 66 16.79 2.81 18.76
N HIS A 67 16.33 2.75 17.52
CA HIS A 67 15.02 3.26 17.12
C HIS A 67 13.86 2.63 17.91
N ALA A 68 13.84 1.30 18.01
CA ALA A 68 12.81 0.58 18.75
C ALA A 68 12.84 0.91 20.24
N ARG A 69 14.05 1.06 20.81
CA ARG A 69 14.22 1.50 22.21
C ARG A 69 13.69 2.91 22.43
N ARG A 70 14.01 3.86 21.56
CA ARG A 70 13.51 5.25 21.62
C ARG A 70 11.97 5.29 21.61
N LEU A 71 11.33 4.51 20.74
CA LEU A 71 9.87 4.37 20.71
C LEU A 71 9.31 3.82 22.04
N ALA A 72 9.95 2.80 22.60
CA ALA A 72 9.54 2.16 23.84
C ALA A 72 9.75 3.06 25.08
N ASP A 73 10.83 3.84 25.10
CA ASP A 73 11.18 4.71 26.21
C ASP A 73 10.48 6.07 26.16
N GLY A 74 10.10 6.52 24.96
CA GLY A 74 9.60 7.87 24.71
C GLY A 74 10.69 8.93 24.79
N ASP A 75 11.96 8.51 24.73
CA ASP A 75 13.13 9.39 24.82
C ASP A 75 13.68 9.69 23.41
N TRP A 76 13.72 10.98 23.09
CA TRP A 76 14.20 11.52 21.83
C TRP A 76 15.36 12.51 22.00
N ALA A 77 15.85 12.71 23.24
CA ALA A 77 16.76 13.78 23.61
C ALA A 77 18.21 13.59 23.10
N GLY A 78 18.53 12.45 22.48
CA GLY A 78 19.86 12.14 21.93
C GLY A 78 19.96 12.12 20.40
N SER A 79 18.96 12.64 19.67
CA SER A 79 18.94 12.56 18.20
C SER A 79 20.09 13.29 17.49
N ASP A 80 20.78 14.20 18.17
CA ASP A 80 21.80 15.06 17.56
C ASP A 80 23.25 14.62 17.92
N SER A 81 23.43 13.52 18.67
CA SER A 81 24.75 13.12 19.20
C SER A 81 25.20 11.69 18.87
N ASP A 82 24.31 10.79 18.45
CA ASP A 82 24.64 9.37 18.29
C ASP A 82 24.82 8.95 16.83
N GLY A 83 26.00 9.20 16.26
CA GLY A 83 26.61 8.43 15.16
C GLY A 83 25.93 8.43 13.77
N GLU A 84 24.72 8.96 13.62
CA GLU A 84 24.07 9.15 12.32
C GLU A 84 24.79 10.25 11.53
N GLU A 85 25.23 11.33 12.19
CA GLU A 85 26.04 12.39 11.56
C GLU A 85 27.45 11.92 11.13
N ASP A 86 28.05 10.97 11.85
CA ASP A 86 29.41 10.47 11.54
C ASP A 86 29.41 9.47 10.37
N MET A 87 28.36 8.66 10.21
CA MET A 87 28.16 7.88 8.98
C MET A 87 27.79 8.78 7.79
N GLU A 88 27.03 9.86 8.03
CA GLU A 88 26.67 10.85 7.02
C GLU A 88 27.91 11.55 6.44
N LYS A 89 28.86 12.00 7.27
CA LYS A 89 30.10 12.65 6.81
C LYS A 89 31.01 11.72 5.99
N GLN A 90 31.07 10.43 6.32
CA GLN A 90 31.85 9.45 5.54
C GLN A 90 31.22 9.11 4.20
N GLU A 91 29.90 9.18 4.07
CA GLU A 91 29.20 8.94 2.80
C GLU A 91 29.10 10.18 1.92
N GLU A 92 29.02 11.39 2.49
CA GLU A 92 29.13 12.65 1.75
C GLU A 92 30.53 12.87 1.19
N GLY A 93 31.58 12.57 1.97
CA GLY A 93 32.98 12.68 1.50
C GLY A 93 33.34 11.75 0.33
N LYS A 94 32.55 10.69 0.08
CA LYS A 94 32.70 9.81 -1.10
C LYS A 94 31.98 10.33 -2.34
N ARG A 95 31.08 11.30 -2.22
CA ARG A 95 30.20 11.78 -3.31
C ARG A 95 30.73 13.01 -4.03
N GLU A 96 31.62 13.78 -3.41
CA GLU A 96 32.25 14.94 -4.09
C GLU A 96 33.14 14.52 -5.28
N GLN A 97 33.46 13.23 -5.44
CA GLN A 97 34.24 12.72 -6.58
C GLN A 97 33.42 12.23 -7.79
N ASP A 98 32.09 12.11 -7.69
CA ASP A 98 31.25 11.46 -8.73
C ASP A 98 30.01 12.30 -9.12
N VAL A 99 30.20 13.59 -9.40
CA VAL A 99 29.12 14.48 -9.87
C VAL A 99 29.34 14.91 -11.33
N SER A 100 28.85 14.09 -12.27
CA SER A 100 28.45 14.56 -13.60
C SER A 100 27.40 13.62 -14.22
N ALA A 101 26.12 13.86 -13.93
CA ALA A 101 25.00 13.71 -14.87
C ALA A 101 23.66 13.99 -14.15
N GLU A 102 22.86 14.83 -14.78
CA GLU A 102 21.46 15.18 -14.53
C GLU A 102 20.60 14.04 -13.93
N GLU A 103 20.34 14.09 -12.61
CA GLU A 103 19.36 13.25 -11.90
C GLU A 103 18.18 14.11 -11.41
N GLU A 104 17.40 14.70 -12.33
CA GLU A 104 16.12 15.35 -12.00
C GLU A 104 14.98 14.35 -11.68
N GLY A 105 15.31 13.13 -11.25
CA GLY A 105 14.37 12.07 -10.82
C GLY A 105 14.66 11.51 -9.41
N MET A 106 15.51 12.18 -8.63
CA MET A 106 16.11 11.67 -7.40
C MET A 106 15.24 11.88 -6.14
N GLU A 107 14.05 11.28 -6.07
CA GLU A 107 13.20 11.28 -4.85
C GLU A 107 13.13 9.91 -4.15
N ILE A 108 14.17 9.07 -4.30
CA ILE A 108 14.51 8.09 -3.25
C ILE A 108 15.50 8.79 -2.32
N GLU A 109 15.10 9.94 -1.75
CA GLU A 109 15.86 10.53 -0.65
C GLU A 109 16.10 9.43 0.39
N ARG A 110 17.33 9.37 0.91
CA ARG A 110 17.71 8.43 1.96
C ARG A 110 16.83 8.68 3.18
N ARG A 111 15.65 8.04 3.21
CA ARG A 111 14.63 8.29 4.22
C ARG A 111 15.21 7.97 5.59
N LYS A 112 15.36 9.02 6.39
CA LYS A 112 15.77 8.95 7.79
C LYS A 112 14.66 8.32 8.62
N LEU A 113 15.01 7.70 9.73
CA LEU A 113 14.01 7.17 10.65
C LEU A 113 13.21 8.32 11.28
N PRO A 114 11.88 8.19 11.45
CA PRO A 114 11.09 9.27 12.03
C PRO A 114 11.48 9.50 13.50
N LYS A 115 11.63 10.78 13.87
CA LYS A 115 12.12 11.20 15.20
C LYS A 115 11.06 11.25 16.31
N HIS A 116 9.82 10.83 16.03
CA HIS A 116 8.69 10.84 16.98
C HIS A 116 7.70 9.72 16.66
N TYR A 117 6.59 9.60 17.39
CA TYR A 117 5.54 8.60 17.12
C TYR A 117 4.82 8.77 15.77
N ALA A 118 5.01 9.90 15.07
CA ALA A 118 4.46 10.15 13.73
C ALA A 118 5.22 9.38 12.65
N ASN A 119 4.52 8.97 11.59
CA ASN A 119 5.09 8.37 10.38
C ASN A 119 5.90 7.09 10.62
N GLN A 120 5.60 6.34 11.69
CA GLN A 120 6.28 5.08 12.04
C GLN A 120 5.76 3.85 11.27
N LEU A 121 4.62 3.99 10.58
CA LEU A 121 3.98 2.88 9.88
C LEU A 121 4.45 2.76 8.44
N MET A 122 4.60 1.54 7.95
CA MET A 122 4.85 1.27 6.54
C MET A 122 3.52 1.41 5.79
N LEU A 123 3.46 2.30 4.81
CA LEU A 123 2.24 2.64 4.09
C LEU A 123 2.30 2.09 2.67
N SER A 124 1.18 1.55 2.21
CA SER A 124 1.03 1.06 0.85
C SER A 124 0.70 2.17 -0.13
N GLU A 125 1.04 1.91 -1.38
CA GLU A 125 0.51 2.63 -2.53
C GLU A 125 -0.67 1.88 -3.13
N TRP A 126 -1.48 2.56 -3.94
CA TRP A 126 -2.39 1.85 -4.85
C TRP A 126 -1.61 0.86 -5.72
N LEU A 127 -2.11 -0.36 -5.87
CA LEU A 127 -1.54 -1.33 -6.81
C LEU A 127 -1.98 -0.96 -8.24
N VAL A 128 -1.11 -0.29 -8.99
CA VAL A 128 -1.38 0.16 -10.36
C VAL A 128 -0.71 -0.74 -11.39
N ASP A 129 0.58 -0.98 -11.20
CA ASP A 129 1.35 -1.92 -12.03
C ASP A 129 1.41 -3.26 -11.29
N VAL A 130 0.75 -4.26 -11.86
CA VAL A 130 0.73 -5.61 -11.29
C VAL A 130 2.11 -6.25 -11.53
N PRO A 131 2.81 -6.70 -10.47
CA PRO A 131 4.06 -7.46 -10.63
C PRO A 131 3.82 -8.73 -11.44
N ALA A 132 4.74 -9.10 -12.32
CA ALA A 132 4.66 -10.36 -13.06
C ALA A 132 4.75 -11.57 -12.11
N GLU A 133 5.54 -11.44 -11.04
CA GLU A 133 5.78 -12.44 -10.01
C GLU A 133 4.80 -12.31 -8.83
N LEU A 134 3.58 -11.82 -9.06
CA LEU A 134 2.59 -11.60 -7.99
C LEU A 134 2.30 -12.90 -7.22
N ASP A 135 2.09 -14.00 -7.93
CA ASP A 135 1.73 -15.30 -7.35
C ASP A 135 2.85 -15.95 -6.54
N THR A 136 4.12 -15.73 -6.92
CA THR A 136 5.29 -16.31 -6.28
C THR A 136 5.88 -15.43 -5.19
N ASP A 137 6.11 -14.15 -5.45
CA ASP A 137 6.91 -13.27 -4.60
C ASP A 137 6.08 -12.33 -3.72
N TRP A 138 4.75 -12.39 -3.79
CA TRP A 138 3.86 -11.54 -2.99
C TRP A 138 2.89 -12.32 -2.12
N LEU A 139 2.52 -11.70 -1.01
CA LEU A 139 1.55 -12.18 -0.03
C LEU A 139 0.37 -11.22 0.04
N MET A 140 -0.84 -11.76 0.05
CA MET A 140 -2.07 -11.01 0.23
C MET A 140 -2.52 -11.05 1.69
N VAL A 141 -2.97 -9.92 2.22
CA VAL A 141 -3.63 -9.84 3.54
C VAL A 141 -4.97 -9.13 3.41
N VAL A 142 -6.03 -9.80 3.90
CA VAL A 142 -7.37 -9.23 3.95
C VAL A 142 -7.51 -8.33 5.17
N CYS A 143 -7.84 -7.07 4.94
CA CYS A 143 -7.81 -6.04 5.98
C CYS A 143 -9.22 -5.64 6.44
N PRO A 144 -9.47 -5.57 7.75
CA PRO A 144 -10.73 -5.07 8.30
C PRO A 144 -10.88 -3.56 8.10
N VAL A 145 -12.13 -3.10 8.07
CA VAL A 145 -12.47 -1.68 8.25
C VAL A 145 -12.05 -1.24 9.65
N GLY A 146 -11.21 -0.22 9.74
CA GLY A 146 -10.75 0.28 11.02
C GLY A 146 -9.70 1.38 10.92
N LYS A 147 -9.17 1.78 12.08
CA LYS A 147 -8.19 2.85 12.21
C LYS A 147 -6.79 2.26 12.35
N ARG A 148 -5.94 2.54 11.36
CA ARG A 148 -4.52 2.15 11.39
C ARG A 148 -3.81 2.80 12.58
N SER A 149 -3.15 2.00 13.40
CA SER A 149 -2.59 2.40 14.69
C SER A 149 -1.24 1.75 14.95
N LEU A 150 -0.24 2.55 15.31
CA LEU A 150 1.00 2.09 15.92
C LEU A 150 0.71 1.69 17.37
N ILE A 151 1.07 0.47 17.75
CA ILE A 151 0.94 -0.01 19.13
C ILE A 151 2.32 -0.11 19.76
N VAL A 152 2.49 0.52 20.92
CA VAL A 152 3.71 0.43 21.72
C VAL A 152 3.33 -0.08 23.12
N ALA A 153 3.70 -1.32 23.42
CA ALA A 153 3.59 -1.92 24.74
C ALA A 153 4.94 -1.82 25.45
N SER A 154 5.02 -1.05 26.52
CA SER A 154 6.26 -0.77 27.24
C SER A 154 5.99 -0.30 28.67
N LYS A 155 6.90 -0.59 29.61
CA LYS A 155 6.88 -0.10 31.00
C LYS A 155 5.54 -0.36 31.73
N GLY A 156 4.89 -1.47 31.40
CA GLY A 156 3.67 -1.93 32.06
C GLY A 156 2.37 -1.29 31.54
N SER A 157 2.40 -0.65 30.38
CA SER A 157 1.23 -0.10 29.70
C SER A 157 1.36 -0.23 28.18
N THR A 158 0.24 -0.22 27.48
CA THR A 158 0.18 -0.17 26.02
C THR A 158 -0.42 1.16 25.57
N ALA A 159 0.18 1.76 24.55
CA ALA A 159 -0.27 3.01 23.95
C ALA A 159 -0.54 2.80 22.45
N ALA A 160 -1.63 3.39 21.96
CA ALA A 160 -2.01 3.39 20.55
C ALA A 160 -1.85 4.78 19.95
N TYR A 161 -1.12 4.88 18.84
CA TYR A 161 -0.85 6.14 18.13
C TYR A 161 -1.38 6.10 16.70
N THR A 162 -1.90 7.22 16.23
CA THR A 162 -2.31 7.40 14.82
C THR A 162 -1.09 7.53 13.89
N LYS A 163 -1.32 7.51 12.57
CA LYS A 163 -0.28 7.79 11.56
C LYS A 163 0.45 9.12 11.80
N SER A 164 -0.26 10.15 12.28
CA SER A 164 0.30 11.46 12.61
C SER A 164 0.98 11.52 13.98
N GLY A 165 1.03 10.41 14.72
CA GLY A 165 1.70 10.31 16.01
C GLY A 165 0.86 10.75 17.21
N TYR A 166 -0.41 11.11 17.01
CA TYR A 166 -1.31 11.41 18.12
C TYR A 166 -1.64 10.15 18.94
N CYS A 167 -1.44 10.21 20.26
CA CYS A 167 -1.77 9.13 21.19
C CYS A 167 -3.28 9.07 21.43
N VAL A 168 -3.94 8.07 20.85
CA VAL A 168 -5.40 7.89 20.94
C VAL A 168 -5.80 7.34 22.30
N ASN A 169 -5.06 6.35 22.80
CA ASN A 169 -5.42 5.65 24.03
C ASN A 169 -4.20 5.05 24.74
N ARG A 170 -4.31 4.88 26.06
CA ARG A 170 -3.37 4.14 26.91
C ARG A 170 -4.14 3.16 27.79
N PHE A 171 -3.74 1.89 27.75
CA PHE A 171 -4.46 0.80 28.39
C PHE A 171 -3.51 -0.36 28.74
N PRO A 172 -3.84 -1.22 29.73
CA PRO A 172 -3.09 -2.45 29.97
C PRO A 172 -3.36 -3.46 28.86
N SER A 173 -2.37 -4.27 28.46
CA SER A 173 -2.60 -5.41 27.57
C SER A 173 -1.77 -6.62 27.98
N LEU A 174 -2.09 -7.79 27.45
CA LEU A 174 -1.28 -9.00 27.64
C LEU A 174 -0.05 -9.07 26.73
N LEU A 175 0.17 -8.07 25.87
CA LEU A 175 1.42 -7.96 25.12
C LEU A 175 2.62 -7.86 26.07
N PRO A 176 3.79 -8.40 25.69
CA PRO A 176 5.01 -8.23 26.46
C PRO A 176 5.31 -6.74 26.69
N GLY A 177 5.60 -6.36 27.94
CA GLY A 177 5.77 -4.96 28.33
C GLY A 177 4.47 -4.16 28.53
N GLY A 178 3.30 -4.69 28.15
CA GLY A 178 2.01 -4.00 28.16
C GLY A 178 1.26 -4.00 29.49
N ASN A 179 1.77 -4.69 30.51
CA ASN A 179 1.17 -4.76 31.85
C ASN A 179 2.24 -4.96 32.92
N ARG A 180 2.04 -4.37 34.11
CA ARG A 180 2.93 -4.44 35.28
C ARG A 180 3.30 -5.87 35.71
N HIS A 181 2.42 -6.83 35.48
CA HIS A 181 2.70 -8.25 35.77
C HIS A 181 3.68 -8.90 34.80
N ASN A 182 3.73 -8.42 33.55
CA ASN A 182 4.56 -8.96 32.47
C ASN A 182 5.72 -8.01 32.14
N SER A 183 6.08 -7.11 33.07
CA SER A 183 7.14 -6.12 32.90
C SER A 183 8.30 -6.32 33.88
N ALA A 184 8.47 -7.53 34.41
CA ALA A 184 9.36 -7.83 35.54
C ALA A 184 10.84 -7.45 35.30
N MET A 185 11.27 -7.32 34.04
CA MET A 185 12.65 -6.96 33.68
C MET A 185 12.82 -5.53 33.14
N GLY A 186 11.75 -4.73 33.01
CA GLY A 186 11.80 -3.33 32.57
C GLY A 186 12.33 -3.07 31.15
N LYS A 187 12.78 -4.12 30.45
CA LYS A 187 13.37 -4.08 29.11
C LYS A 187 12.48 -4.72 28.02
N ASP A 188 11.39 -5.38 28.44
CA ASP A 188 10.46 -5.99 27.51
C ASP A 188 9.54 -4.92 26.94
N TYR A 189 9.62 -4.73 25.63
CA TYR A 189 8.70 -3.88 24.88
C TYR A 189 8.32 -4.55 23.57
N THR A 190 7.12 -4.23 23.10
CA THR A 190 6.56 -4.77 21.86
C THR A 190 6.01 -3.62 21.04
N ILE A 191 6.33 -3.61 19.75
CA ILE A 191 5.91 -2.59 18.79
C ILE A 191 5.22 -3.31 17.63
N LEU A 192 3.94 -3.00 17.43
CA LEU A 192 3.10 -3.63 16.41
C LEU A 192 2.48 -2.59 15.49
N ASP A 193 2.16 -3.03 14.29
CA ASP A 193 1.33 -2.29 13.35
C ASP A 193 -0.05 -2.94 13.29
N CYS A 194 -1.09 -2.21 13.72
CA CYS A 194 -2.43 -2.74 13.88
C CYS A 194 -3.50 -1.93 13.14
N ILE A 195 -4.63 -2.57 12.88
CA ILE A 195 -5.88 -1.93 12.47
C ILE A 195 -6.87 -2.11 13.62
N TYR A 196 -7.32 -1.00 14.20
CA TYR A 196 -8.31 -1.03 15.27
C TYR A 196 -9.73 -1.00 14.70
N SER A 197 -10.50 -2.07 14.95
CA SER A 197 -11.95 -2.10 14.70
C SER A 197 -12.68 -1.67 15.96
N GLU A 198 -13.43 -0.56 15.86
CA GLU A 198 -14.25 -0.04 16.97
C GLU A 198 -15.44 -0.97 17.27
N VAL A 199 -16.02 -1.57 16.22
CA VAL A 199 -17.17 -2.48 16.32
C VAL A 199 -16.76 -3.75 17.06
N ASP A 200 -15.62 -4.34 16.68
CA ASP A 200 -15.15 -5.60 17.26
C ASP A 200 -14.35 -5.39 18.55
N ARG A 201 -14.05 -4.13 18.90
CA ARG A 201 -13.13 -3.73 19.98
C ARG A 201 -11.81 -4.52 19.93
N THR A 202 -11.29 -4.69 18.72
CA THR A 202 -10.17 -5.59 18.43
C THR A 202 -9.09 -4.83 17.67
N PHE A 203 -7.84 -4.97 18.12
CA PHE A 203 -6.66 -4.60 17.36
C PHE A 203 -6.24 -5.79 16.50
N TYR A 204 -6.56 -5.70 15.21
CA TYR A 204 -6.08 -6.66 14.23
C TYR A 204 -4.62 -6.37 13.93
N ILE A 205 -3.71 -7.26 14.32
CA ILE A 205 -2.28 -7.09 14.12
C ILE A 205 -2.00 -7.37 12.64
N LEU A 206 -1.54 -6.35 11.91
CA LEU A 206 -1.08 -6.54 10.55
C LEU A 206 0.41 -6.89 10.49
N ASP A 207 1.22 -6.29 11.36
CA ASP A 207 2.66 -6.49 11.31
C ASP A 207 3.33 -6.37 12.69
N VAL A 208 4.56 -6.86 12.78
CA VAL A 208 5.42 -6.79 13.97
C VAL A 208 6.74 -6.11 13.62
N MET A 209 7.09 -5.09 14.40
CA MET A 209 8.37 -4.40 14.26
C MET A 209 9.31 -4.71 15.41
N CYS A 210 8.77 -5.02 16.59
CA CYS A 210 9.52 -5.48 17.74
C CYS A 210 8.67 -6.36 18.65
N TRP A 211 9.23 -7.44 19.18
CA TRP A 211 8.58 -8.29 20.19
C TRP A 211 9.55 -8.66 21.30
N ARG A 212 9.18 -8.41 22.56
CA ARG A 212 10.06 -8.65 23.73
C ARG A 212 11.45 -8.01 23.58
N GLY A 213 11.52 -6.80 23.04
CA GLY A 213 12.77 -6.06 22.85
C GLY A 213 13.63 -6.56 21.68
N HIS A 214 13.16 -7.53 20.89
CA HIS A 214 13.82 -7.98 19.65
C HIS A 214 13.22 -7.24 18.45
N PRO A 215 13.90 -6.20 17.91
CA PRO A 215 13.46 -5.54 16.67
C PRO A 215 13.64 -6.49 15.48
N VAL A 216 12.69 -6.45 14.54
CA VAL A 216 12.69 -7.26 13.31
C VAL A 216 12.45 -6.41 12.07
N TYR A 217 12.75 -5.12 12.13
CA TYR A 217 12.57 -4.17 11.02
C TYR A 217 13.32 -4.59 9.75
N ASP A 218 14.52 -5.14 9.92
CA ASP A 218 15.44 -5.63 8.89
C ASP A 218 15.15 -7.08 8.45
N CYS A 219 14.06 -7.67 8.94
CA CYS A 219 13.62 -8.97 8.47
C CYS A 219 12.60 -8.84 7.33
N ALA A 220 12.65 -9.81 6.40
CA ALA A 220 11.68 -9.95 5.33
C ALA A 220 10.24 -10.16 5.86
N THR A 221 9.25 -9.82 5.04
CA THR A 221 7.83 -9.88 5.41
C THR A 221 7.37 -11.29 5.71
N ASP A 222 7.79 -12.26 4.90
CA ASP A 222 7.46 -13.68 5.09
C ASP A 222 7.87 -14.17 6.49
N PHE A 223 9.09 -13.84 6.93
CA PHE A 223 9.59 -14.12 8.26
C PHE A 223 8.79 -13.37 9.32
N ARG A 224 8.56 -12.06 9.15
CA ARG A 224 7.80 -11.26 10.13
C ARG A 224 6.39 -11.80 10.34
N PHE A 225 5.69 -12.16 9.26
CA PHE A 225 4.35 -12.74 9.33
C PHE A 225 4.34 -14.12 9.99
N TYR A 226 5.25 -15.01 9.58
CA TYR A 226 5.41 -16.32 10.22
C TYR A 226 5.69 -16.18 11.73
N TRP A 227 6.66 -15.34 12.08
CA TRP A 227 7.09 -15.14 13.45
C TRP A 227 6.00 -14.50 14.30
N LEU A 228 5.28 -13.51 13.77
CA LEU A 228 4.12 -12.90 14.42
C LEU A 228 3.08 -13.97 14.79
N GLN A 229 2.72 -14.84 13.84
CA GLN A 229 1.72 -15.89 14.07
C GLN A 229 2.16 -16.85 15.19
N SER A 230 3.41 -17.32 15.14
CA SER A 230 3.98 -18.15 16.21
C SER A 230 3.95 -17.46 17.57
N LYS A 231 4.31 -16.17 17.64
CA LYS A 231 4.38 -15.42 18.90
C LYS A 231 3.01 -15.08 19.48
N VAL A 232 2.01 -14.83 18.64
CA VAL A 232 0.62 -14.61 19.07
C VAL A 232 0.00 -15.91 19.58
N GLN A 233 0.29 -17.06 18.96
CA GLN A 233 -0.17 -18.36 19.44
C GLN A 233 0.42 -18.74 20.81
N GLU A 234 1.67 -18.35 21.08
CA GLU A 234 2.30 -18.50 22.40
C GLU A 234 1.69 -17.59 23.49
N ALA A 235 0.97 -16.52 23.11
CA ALA A 235 0.44 -15.52 24.02
C ALA A 235 -0.99 -15.86 24.48
N GLU A 236 -1.12 -16.58 25.58
CA GLU A 236 -2.40 -16.97 26.16
C GLU A 236 -3.31 -15.77 26.48
N GLY A 237 -4.59 -15.88 26.12
CA GLY A 237 -5.63 -14.89 26.44
C GLY A 237 -5.51 -13.55 25.70
N LEU A 238 -4.55 -13.39 24.77
CA LEU A 238 -4.34 -12.15 24.04
C LEU A 238 -5.54 -11.76 23.14
N SER A 239 -6.26 -12.76 22.64
CA SER A 239 -7.47 -12.63 21.83
C SER A 239 -8.75 -12.53 22.67
N GLU A 240 -8.66 -12.50 24.00
CA GLU A 240 -9.81 -12.46 24.91
C GLU A 240 -9.90 -11.12 25.64
N ILE A 241 -11.13 -10.70 25.96
CA ILE A 241 -11.37 -9.51 26.77
C ILE A 241 -11.23 -9.87 28.24
N ALA A 242 -10.28 -9.24 28.92
CA ALA A 242 -10.05 -9.41 30.35
C ALA A 242 -9.78 -8.07 31.03
N LYS A 243 -9.83 -8.02 32.37
CA LYS A 243 -9.53 -6.79 33.13
C LYS A 243 -8.13 -6.22 32.82
N ARG A 244 -7.18 -7.10 32.50
CA ARG A 244 -5.78 -6.77 32.14
C ARG A 244 -5.54 -6.71 30.62
N ASN A 245 -6.59 -6.94 29.82
CA ASN A 245 -6.60 -6.93 28.36
C ASN A 245 -7.98 -6.45 27.86
N PRO A 246 -8.29 -5.16 27.97
CA PRO A 246 -9.60 -4.64 27.62
C PRO A 246 -9.88 -4.66 26.11
N PHE A 247 -8.84 -4.84 25.30
CA PHE A 247 -8.93 -4.97 23.85
C PHE A 247 -8.31 -6.28 23.41
N ARG A 248 -8.98 -6.97 22.47
CA ARG A 248 -8.47 -8.19 21.87
C ARG A 248 -7.36 -7.84 20.88
N PHE A 249 -6.34 -8.68 20.80
CA PHE A 249 -5.37 -8.62 19.71
C PHE A 249 -5.46 -9.92 18.91
N VAL A 250 -5.68 -9.78 17.60
CA VAL A 250 -5.88 -10.92 16.69
C VAL A 250 -4.98 -10.71 15.48
N SER A 251 -4.12 -11.68 15.17
CA SER A 251 -3.25 -11.60 14.00
C SER A 251 -4.04 -11.79 12.70
N LEU A 252 -3.78 -10.93 11.72
CA LEU A 252 -4.27 -11.13 10.35
C LEU A 252 -3.42 -12.20 9.65
N HIS A 253 -4.08 -13.04 8.87
CA HIS A 253 -3.41 -14.10 8.12
C HIS A 253 -3.04 -13.60 6.72
N SER A 254 -1.86 -13.96 6.27
CA SER A 254 -1.45 -13.82 4.88
C SER A 254 -1.81 -15.07 4.08
N ALA A 255 -2.14 -14.88 2.81
CA ALA A 255 -2.29 -15.94 1.82
C ALA A 255 -1.38 -15.67 0.62
N ASP A 256 -1.10 -16.70 -0.16
CA ASP A 256 -0.41 -16.55 -1.44
C ASP A 256 -1.32 -15.81 -2.44
N CYS A 257 -0.74 -15.20 -3.48
CA CYS A 257 -1.50 -14.46 -4.49
C CYS A 257 -1.83 -15.31 -5.72
N THR A 258 -2.23 -16.58 -5.52
CA THR A 258 -2.72 -17.43 -6.61
C THR A 258 -4.18 -17.12 -6.92
N VAL A 259 -4.64 -17.43 -8.13
CA VAL A 259 -6.05 -17.27 -8.55
C VAL A 259 -7.00 -17.96 -7.56
N GLU A 260 -6.69 -19.19 -7.17
CA GLU A 260 -7.47 -19.95 -6.19
C GLU A 260 -7.52 -19.25 -4.81
N SER A 261 -6.40 -18.68 -4.38
CA SER A 261 -6.31 -17.96 -3.10
C SER A 261 -7.15 -16.68 -3.13
N PHE A 262 -7.17 -15.95 -4.26
CA PHE A 262 -8.04 -14.81 -4.46
C PHE A 262 -9.52 -15.20 -4.39
N GLN A 263 -9.92 -16.23 -5.13
CA GLN A 263 -11.30 -16.70 -5.15
C GLN A 263 -11.74 -17.15 -3.75
N LYS A 264 -10.89 -17.92 -3.06
CA LYS A 264 -11.15 -18.35 -1.68
C LYS A 264 -11.28 -17.18 -0.71
N ALA A 265 -10.38 -16.19 -0.80
CA ALA A 265 -10.43 -15.02 0.08
C ALA A 265 -11.67 -14.15 -0.20
N LEU A 266 -12.04 -13.95 -1.46
CA LEU A 266 -13.20 -13.12 -1.82
C LEU A 266 -14.54 -13.81 -1.56
N ALA A 267 -14.58 -15.16 -1.55
CA ALA A 267 -15.76 -15.94 -1.16
C ALA A 267 -15.85 -16.19 0.36
N ALA A 268 -14.77 -15.97 1.12
CA ALA A 268 -14.74 -16.29 2.54
C ALA A 268 -15.62 -15.33 3.37
N GLU A 269 -16.22 -15.88 4.42
CA GLU A 269 -16.88 -15.10 5.45
C GLU A 269 -15.87 -14.68 6.53
N TYR A 270 -15.78 -13.38 6.77
CA TYR A 270 -14.90 -12.80 7.78
C TYR A 270 -15.70 -12.42 9.02
N THR A 271 -15.06 -12.52 10.18
CA THR A 271 -15.63 -12.05 11.46
C THR A 271 -15.66 -10.52 11.57
N PHE A 272 -15.14 -9.83 10.56
CA PHE A 272 -15.05 -8.38 10.47
C PHE A 272 -15.47 -7.92 9.07
N ASN A 273 -15.86 -6.66 8.95
CA ASN A 273 -16.12 -6.05 7.66
C ASN A 273 -14.80 -5.80 6.92
N VAL A 274 -14.67 -6.32 5.71
CA VAL A 274 -13.46 -6.16 4.88
C VAL A 274 -13.42 -4.77 4.27
N ASP A 275 -12.30 -4.07 4.43
CA ASP A 275 -12.03 -2.79 3.77
C ASP A 275 -11.36 -3.00 2.40
N GLY A 276 -10.33 -3.85 2.38
CA GLY A 276 -9.54 -4.12 1.19
C GLY A 276 -8.43 -5.14 1.42
N LEU A 277 -7.57 -5.24 0.41
CA LEU A 277 -6.51 -6.23 0.32
C LEU A 277 -5.17 -5.50 0.23
N LEU A 278 -4.24 -5.88 1.11
CA LEU A 278 -2.85 -5.46 1.01
C LEU A 278 -2.01 -6.56 0.37
N PHE A 279 -1.08 -6.16 -0.48
CA PHE A 279 -0.15 -7.02 -1.19
C PHE A 279 1.26 -6.69 -0.74
N TYR A 280 1.94 -7.60 -0.07
CA TYR A 280 3.29 -7.41 0.43
C TYR A 280 4.28 -8.21 -0.40
N HIS A 281 5.35 -7.58 -0.86
CA HIS A 281 6.49 -8.31 -1.41
C HIS A 281 7.16 -9.12 -0.29
N ARG A 282 7.34 -10.44 -0.46
CA ARG A 282 7.88 -11.35 0.57
C ARG A 282 9.17 -10.84 1.19
N GLN A 283 10.08 -10.34 0.36
CA GLN A 283 11.41 -9.90 0.80
C GLN A 283 11.47 -8.47 1.37
N THR A 284 10.37 -7.70 1.43
CA THR A 284 10.47 -6.31 1.92
C THR A 284 10.79 -6.25 3.42
N HIS A 285 11.77 -5.43 3.78
CA HIS A 285 11.98 -5.01 5.17
C HIS A 285 10.85 -4.07 5.61
N TYR A 286 10.62 -3.96 6.91
CA TYR A 286 9.67 -2.99 7.44
C TYR A 286 10.30 -1.60 7.42
N THR A 287 9.82 -0.74 6.53
CA THR A 287 10.33 0.63 6.37
C THR A 287 9.21 1.65 6.57
N PRO A 288 9.32 2.56 7.57
CA PRO A 288 8.29 3.58 7.77
C PRO A 288 8.10 4.49 6.54
N GLY A 289 6.85 4.87 6.27
CA GLY A 289 6.44 5.71 5.14
C GLY A 289 5.93 4.92 3.92
N SER A 290 5.57 5.64 2.84
CA SER A 290 4.95 5.07 1.63
C SER A 290 5.93 4.25 0.79
N THR A 291 5.59 3.02 0.41
CA THR A 291 6.46 2.13 -0.37
C THR A 291 5.70 1.43 -1.50
N PRO A 292 6.31 1.25 -2.69
CA PRO A 292 5.71 0.47 -3.77
C PRO A 292 5.82 -1.06 -3.56
N LEU A 293 6.54 -1.50 -2.52
CA LEU A 293 6.65 -2.91 -2.13
C LEU A 293 5.44 -3.39 -1.31
N VAL A 294 4.50 -2.49 -1.01
CA VAL A 294 3.20 -2.84 -0.47
C VAL A 294 2.12 -2.18 -1.34
N GLY A 295 1.29 -3.00 -1.97
CA GLY A 295 0.15 -2.56 -2.79
C GLY A 295 -1.15 -2.62 -2.02
N TRP A 296 -2.11 -1.76 -2.38
CA TRP A 296 -3.46 -1.74 -1.84
C TRP A 296 -4.49 -1.80 -2.95
N LEU A 297 -5.53 -2.61 -2.77
CA LEU A 297 -6.74 -2.61 -3.60
C LEU A 297 -8.01 -2.73 -2.75
N ARG A 298 -9.11 -2.16 -3.25
CA ARG A 298 -10.45 -2.51 -2.77
C ARG A 298 -10.87 -3.86 -3.37
N PRO A 299 -11.72 -4.66 -2.69
CA PRO A 299 -12.00 -6.03 -3.16
C PRO A 299 -12.69 -6.04 -4.54
N TYR A 300 -13.56 -5.08 -4.83
CA TYR A 300 -14.20 -4.93 -6.15
C TYR A 300 -13.24 -4.54 -7.29
N MET A 301 -12.02 -4.08 -6.97
CA MET A 301 -11.02 -3.71 -7.98
C MET A 301 -10.19 -4.91 -8.45
N VAL A 302 -10.24 -6.05 -7.74
CA VAL A 302 -9.39 -7.22 -8.01
C VAL A 302 -9.60 -7.73 -9.43
N SER A 303 -10.85 -7.88 -9.86
CA SER A 303 -11.16 -8.39 -11.20
C SER A 303 -10.64 -7.46 -12.30
N ASP A 304 -10.87 -6.15 -12.18
CA ASP A 304 -10.49 -5.17 -13.19
C ASP A 304 -8.97 -4.93 -13.26
N ILE A 305 -8.26 -5.05 -12.14
CA ILE A 305 -6.83 -4.71 -12.06
C ILE A 305 -5.94 -5.94 -12.26
N LEU A 306 -6.33 -7.09 -11.70
CA LEU A 306 -5.56 -8.33 -11.83
C LEU A 306 -6.00 -9.20 -13.01
N GLY A 307 -7.15 -8.90 -13.64
CA GLY A 307 -7.68 -9.70 -14.75
C GLY A 307 -8.15 -11.10 -14.33
N ILE A 308 -8.55 -11.26 -13.07
CA ILE A 308 -8.94 -12.55 -12.49
C ILE A 308 -10.47 -12.65 -12.39
N GLU A 309 -11.01 -13.82 -12.69
CA GLU A 309 -12.42 -14.14 -12.42
C GLU A 309 -12.63 -14.31 -10.91
N VAL A 310 -13.51 -13.48 -10.36
CA VAL A 310 -13.82 -13.44 -8.93
C VAL A 310 -15.25 -13.91 -8.67
N PRO A 311 -15.52 -14.58 -7.53
CA PRO A 311 -16.87 -15.00 -7.18
C PRO A 311 -17.80 -13.81 -7.02
N GLU A 312 -19.06 -13.96 -7.44
CA GLU A 312 -20.08 -12.95 -7.18
C GLU A 312 -20.40 -12.90 -5.68
N GLY A 313 -20.33 -11.70 -5.10
CA GLY A 313 -20.61 -11.52 -3.69
C GLY A 313 -20.53 -10.06 -3.24
N PRO A 314 -20.81 -9.80 -1.96
CA PRO A 314 -20.80 -8.44 -1.40
C PRO A 314 -19.45 -7.72 -1.56
N LEU A 315 -18.34 -8.47 -1.50
CA LEU A 315 -16.99 -7.91 -1.64
C LEU A 315 -16.65 -7.52 -3.09
N THR A 316 -17.16 -8.26 -4.06
CA THR A 316 -16.85 -8.07 -5.49
C THR A 316 -17.86 -7.16 -6.20
N THR A 317 -18.98 -6.86 -5.56
CA THR A 317 -19.99 -5.93 -6.08
C THR A 317 -19.43 -4.52 -6.17
N LYS A 318 -19.40 -3.95 -7.38
CA LYS A 318 -18.94 -2.58 -7.61
C LYS A 318 -19.92 -1.57 -7.01
N PRO A 319 -19.46 -0.61 -6.19
CA PRO A 319 -20.34 0.41 -5.65
C PRO A 319 -20.77 1.40 -6.75
N GLN A 320 -21.99 1.94 -6.63
CA GLN A 320 -22.57 2.83 -7.66
C GLN A 320 -21.68 4.03 -8.00
N TYR A 321 -20.97 4.60 -7.02
CA TYR A 321 -20.06 5.72 -7.25
C TYR A 321 -18.91 5.35 -8.19
N ALA A 322 -18.43 4.10 -8.16
CA ALA A 322 -17.32 3.66 -9.00
C ALA A 322 -17.76 3.57 -10.46
N SER A 323 -18.98 3.07 -10.70
CA SER A 323 -19.59 3.03 -12.03
C SER A 323 -19.81 4.44 -12.59
N HIS A 324 -20.33 5.35 -11.77
CA HIS A 324 -20.57 6.74 -12.15
C HIS A 324 -19.25 7.50 -12.42
N GLN A 325 -18.22 7.31 -11.59
CA GLN A 325 -16.89 7.88 -11.83
C GLN A 325 -16.30 7.40 -13.14
N MET A 326 -16.44 6.10 -13.46
CA MET A 326 -15.95 5.56 -14.73
C MET A 326 -16.67 6.18 -15.94
N GLN A 327 -18.00 6.32 -15.87
CA GLN A 327 -18.79 6.99 -16.92
C GLN A 327 -18.35 8.43 -17.12
N GLN A 328 -18.18 9.20 -16.04
CA GLN A 328 -17.67 10.56 -16.13
C GLN A 328 -16.26 10.63 -16.73
N ILE A 329 -15.37 9.71 -16.38
CA ILE A 329 -14.03 9.65 -16.98
C ILE A 329 -14.12 9.38 -18.48
N LEU A 330 -15.00 8.49 -18.92
CA LEU A 330 -15.22 8.20 -20.35
C LEU A 330 -15.77 9.43 -21.10
N GLU A 331 -16.71 10.16 -20.51
CA GLU A 331 -17.30 11.36 -21.12
C GLU A 331 -16.31 12.54 -21.19
N HIS A 332 -15.47 12.71 -20.17
CA HIS A 332 -14.54 13.84 -20.07
C HIS A 332 -13.14 13.56 -20.61
N LYS A 333 -12.73 12.28 -20.80
CA LYS A 333 -11.48 11.95 -21.52
C LYS A 333 -11.62 12.32 -22.98
N LYS A 334 -11.14 13.51 -23.35
CA LYS A 334 -10.74 13.78 -24.73
C LYS A 334 -9.57 12.83 -25.07
N PRO A 335 -9.57 12.16 -26.24
CA PRO A 335 -8.40 11.41 -26.69
C PRO A 335 -7.22 12.38 -26.74
N SER A 336 -6.24 12.17 -25.87
CA SER A 336 -5.02 12.98 -25.83
C SER A 336 -4.26 12.74 -27.14
N SER A 337 -4.10 13.77 -27.97
CA SER A 337 -3.28 13.74 -29.18
C SER A 337 -1.77 13.71 -28.88
N GLU A 338 -1.38 13.90 -27.63
CA GLU A 338 0.01 13.75 -27.19
C GLU A 338 0.29 12.30 -26.77
N VAL A 339 0.49 11.45 -27.78
CA VAL A 339 1.30 10.24 -27.61
C VAL A 339 2.73 10.73 -27.46
N ARG A 340 3.36 10.51 -26.30
CA ARG A 340 4.81 10.73 -26.15
C ARG A 340 5.50 9.95 -27.27
N PRO A 341 6.36 10.56 -28.11
CA PRO A 341 7.03 9.86 -29.18
C PRO A 341 7.80 8.67 -28.60
N ALA A 342 7.57 7.49 -29.17
CA ALA A 342 8.28 6.28 -28.82
C ALA A 342 9.78 6.51 -29.04
N ASN A 343 10.59 6.31 -28.01
CA ASN A 343 12.04 6.20 -28.18
C ASN A 343 12.31 4.99 -29.09
N ALA A 344 13.17 5.18 -30.08
CA ALA A 344 13.42 4.26 -31.20
C ALA A 344 14.17 2.96 -30.82
N SER A 345 14.06 2.47 -29.59
CA SER A 345 14.72 1.24 -29.15
C SER A 345 13.76 0.36 -28.32
N GLY A 346 12.84 -0.29 -29.03
CA GLY A 346 12.39 -1.68 -28.83
C GLY A 346 11.71 -2.07 -27.52
N GLY A 347 10.41 -2.39 -27.60
CA GLY A 347 9.69 -3.17 -26.58
C GLY A 347 8.23 -2.76 -26.36
N TYR A 348 7.37 -3.11 -27.32
CA TYR A 348 5.90 -3.00 -27.37
C TYR A 348 5.26 -3.86 -26.24
N GLU A 349 4.06 -3.65 -25.69
CA GLU A 349 2.74 -3.52 -26.33
C GLU A 349 1.76 -3.00 -25.25
N LEU A 350 1.02 -1.91 -25.51
CA LEU A 350 -0.08 -1.49 -24.64
C LEU A 350 -1.26 -2.41 -24.95
N GLU A 351 -1.53 -3.37 -24.07
CA GLU A 351 -2.75 -4.16 -24.12
C GLU A 351 -3.95 -3.21 -24.22
N TYR A 352 -4.76 -3.43 -25.24
CA TYR A 352 -6.02 -2.76 -25.47
C TYR A 352 -6.83 -2.83 -24.18
N LEU A 353 -7.10 -1.67 -23.59
CA LEU A 353 -8.08 -1.54 -22.52
C LEU A 353 -9.42 -2.03 -23.07
N SER A 354 -9.78 -3.26 -22.71
CA SER A 354 -11.06 -3.87 -23.00
C SER A 354 -12.18 -3.03 -22.40
N THR A 355 -12.66 -2.03 -23.13
CA THR A 355 -14.03 -1.56 -22.99
C THR A 355 -14.92 -2.64 -23.56
N PRO A 356 -15.84 -3.24 -22.77
CA PRO A 356 -16.93 -4.02 -23.35
C PRO A 356 -17.75 -3.05 -24.19
N VAL A 357 -17.75 -3.25 -25.51
CA VAL A 357 -18.72 -2.61 -26.39
C VAL A 357 -20.07 -3.21 -26.01
N GLN A 358 -21.01 -2.39 -25.55
CA GLN A 358 -22.40 -2.81 -25.43
C GLN A 358 -22.94 -3.05 -26.84
N ASP A 359 -22.96 -4.31 -27.25
CA ASP A 359 -23.64 -4.74 -28.47
C ASP A 359 -25.14 -4.79 -28.16
N SER A 360 -25.84 -3.67 -28.36
CA SER A 360 -27.30 -3.66 -28.40
C SER A 360 -27.72 -3.73 -29.87
N GLY A 361 -28.07 -4.95 -30.29
CA GLY A 361 -28.66 -5.20 -31.59
C GLY A 361 -30.05 -4.58 -31.77
N ASP A 362 -30.30 -4.28 -33.05
CA ASP A 362 -31.57 -4.40 -33.77
C ASP A 362 -32.58 -3.24 -33.74
N ASN A 363 -32.64 -2.45 -34.83
CA ASN A 363 -33.68 -2.63 -35.87
C ASN A 363 -33.68 -1.54 -36.95
N GLY A 364 -33.77 -1.98 -38.21
CA GLY A 364 -34.83 -1.48 -39.09
C GLY A 364 -34.51 -0.43 -40.16
N THR A 365 -34.20 -0.92 -41.37
CA THR A 365 -34.78 -0.52 -42.69
C THR A 365 -34.57 0.93 -43.19
N PHE A 366 -34.17 1.21 -44.44
CA PHE A 366 -34.93 0.96 -45.67
C PHE A 366 -34.16 1.48 -46.92
N LEU A 367 -34.40 0.83 -48.07
CA LEU A 367 -34.27 1.29 -49.47
C LEU A 367 -32.82 1.38 -50.04
N HIS A 368 -32.48 0.85 -51.23
CA HIS A 368 -33.25 0.50 -52.41
C HIS A 368 -32.40 -0.40 -53.35
N GLN A 369 -33.06 -1.41 -53.97
CA GLN A 369 -32.95 -1.90 -55.37
C GLN A 369 -31.63 -1.72 -56.15
N LYS A 370 -31.11 -2.63 -56.99
CA LYS A 370 -31.52 -3.92 -57.59
C LYS A 370 -30.25 -4.49 -58.32
N PRO A 371 -30.25 -5.76 -58.75
CA PRO A 371 -29.09 -6.51 -59.23
C PRO A 371 -28.86 -6.34 -60.74
N VAL A 372 -27.73 -6.83 -61.29
CA VAL A 372 -27.61 -7.59 -62.57
C VAL A 372 -26.13 -7.77 -63.06
N ARG A 373 -25.79 -9.04 -63.34
CA ARG A 373 -24.86 -9.65 -64.34
C ARG A 373 -23.32 -9.53 -64.27
N GLU A 374 -22.73 -10.72 -64.08
CA GLU A 374 -21.73 -11.44 -64.92
C GLU A 374 -20.79 -10.65 -65.85
N ALA A 375 -19.48 -10.90 -65.75
CA ALA A 375 -18.72 -11.71 -66.73
C ALA A 375 -17.21 -11.80 -66.38
N HIS A 376 -16.67 -13.03 -66.41
CA HIS A 376 -15.43 -13.53 -67.06
C HIS A 376 -14.21 -12.59 -67.27
N MET A 377 -12.95 -13.03 -67.33
CA MET A 377 -12.16 -14.23 -67.04
C MET A 377 -10.68 -13.84 -67.35
N GLU A 378 -9.71 -14.55 -66.78
CA GLU A 378 -8.31 -14.71 -67.26
C GLU A 378 -7.34 -13.50 -67.14
N LEU A 379 -6.08 -13.67 -66.76
CA LEU A 379 -5.17 -14.83 -66.75
C LEU A 379 -4.57 -15.11 -65.37
#